data_AF-A0A934CRG9-F1
#
_entry.id   AF-A0A934CRG9-F1
#
_cell.length_a   1.000
_cell.length_b   1.000
_cell.length_c   1.000
_cell.angle_alpha   90.00
_cell.angle_beta   90.00
_cell.angle_gamma   90.00
#
_symmetry.space_group_name_H-M   'P 1'
#
loop_
_entity.id
_entity.type
_entity.pdbx_description
1 polymer ?
#
loop_
_entity_poly.entity_id
_entity_poly.type
_entity_poly.pdbx_seq_one_letter_code
_entity_poly.pdbx_strand_id
1 'polypeptide(L)'
;MAEGLQEGSWEEQKRNLDKNPDFHMDTSKEVDPVERLVEQLGWEGALERVQENLDKNPNDEEARRQANLMVNLMNKKMQGLRDKLSH
;
A
#
# COMPACT_ATOMS: atom_id res chain seq x y z
N MET A 1 36.55 -38.80 -15.22
CA MET A 1 35.17 -38.91 -15.75
C MET A 1 34.52 -40.07 -15.03
N ALA A 2 33.46 -39.95 -14.24
CA ALA A 2 32.38 -38.97 -14.23
C ALA A 2 32.00 -38.58 -12.80
N GLU A 3 31.71 -37.30 -12.60
CA GLU A 3 31.09 -36.74 -11.39
C GLU A 3 29.59 -37.02 -11.46
N GLY A 4 29.13 -38.00 -10.69
CA GLY A 4 27.71 -38.24 -10.48
C GLY A 4 27.19 -37.22 -9.46
N LEU A 5 26.62 -36.13 -9.95
CA LEU A 5 25.83 -35.19 -9.14
C LEU A 5 24.70 -35.97 -8.48
N GLN A 6 24.86 -36.19 -7.17
CA GLN A 6 23.88 -36.85 -6.32
C GLN A 6 22.65 -35.95 -6.24
N GLU A 7 21.59 -36.35 -6.95
CA GLU A 7 20.27 -35.73 -6.92
C GLU A 7 19.72 -35.80 -5.49
N GLY A 8 19.96 -34.75 -4.71
CA GLY A 8 19.32 -34.55 -3.42
C GLY A 8 17.82 -34.55 -3.61
N SER A 9 17.15 -35.53 -3.00
CA SER A 9 15.73 -35.81 -3.15
C SER A 9 14.90 -34.54 -3.04
N TRP A 10 13.93 -34.37 -3.95
CA TRP A 10 12.93 -33.29 -3.94
C TRP A 10 12.27 -33.10 -2.56
N GLU A 11 12.22 -34.14 -1.73
CA GLU A 11 11.72 -34.10 -0.36
C GLU A 11 12.61 -33.31 0.62
N GLU A 12 13.92 -33.29 0.39
CA GLU A 12 14.90 -32.56 1.19
C GLU A 12 14.89 -31.07 0.84
N GLN A 13 14.70 -30.75 -0.45
CA GLN A 13 14.44 -29.38 -0.91
C GLN A 13 13.13 -28.82 -0.34
N LYS A 14 12.04 -29.60 -0.30
CA LYS A 14 10.79 -29.18 0.34
C LYS A 14 10.95 -28.89 1.82
N ARG A 15 11.74 -29.71 2.54
CA ARG A 15 11.96 -29.54 3.98
C ARG A 15 12.79 -28.30 4.32
N ASN A 16 13.65 -27.84 3.40
CA ASN A 16 14.36 -26.56 3.53
C ASN A 16 13.55 -25.35 3.02
N LEU A 17 12.60 -25.55 2.09
CA LEU A 17 11.67 -24.50 1.66
C LEU A 17 10.68 -24.12 2.76
N ASP A 18 10.20 -25.12 3.53
CA ASP A 18 9.30 -24.94 4.68
C ASP A 18 9.98 -24.24 5.89
N LYS A 19 11.32 -24.26 5.93
CA LYS A 19 12.11 -23.61 6.99
C LYS A 19 12.47 -22.16 6.70
N ASN A 20 12.12 -21.64 5.53
CA ASN A 20 12.22 -20.23 5.21
C ASN A 20 10.81 -19.64 5.10
N PRO A 21 10.17 -19.24 6.22
CA PRO A 21 9.02 -18.35 6.18
C PRO A 21 9.46 -16.91 5.82
N ASP A 22 10.45 -16.76 4.94
CA ASP A 22 10.86 -15.46 4.38
C ASP A 22 10.05 -15.16 3.11
N PHE A 23 8.83 -15.68 3.05
CA PHE A 23 7.71 -14.94 2.48
C PHE A 23 7.23 -13.90 3.50
N HIS A 24 8.16 -13.08 3.99
CA HIS A 24 7.83 -11.70 4.30
C HIS A 24 7.61 -11.02 2.94
N MET A 25 6.50 -11.37 2.28
CA MET A 25 5.77 -10.31 1.61
C MET A 25 5.56 -9.28 2.72
N ASP A 26 6.38 -8.23 2.74
CA ASP A 26 6.11 -6.98 3.41
C ASP A 26 4.87 -6.33 2.76
N THR A 27 3.76 -7.06 2.67
CA THR A 27 2.41 -6.57 2.40
C THR A 27 1.82 -5.94 3.66
N SER A 28 2.59 -5.76 4.73
CA SER A 28 2.17 -5.07 5.95
C SER A 28 2.11 -3.54 5.80
N LYS A 29 2.35 -3.01 4.60
CA LYS A 29 1.81 -1.72 4.21
C LYS A 29 1.12 -1.88 2.88
N GLU A 30 -0.11 -2.38 2.91
CA GLU A 30 -1.09 -2.02 1.90
C GLU A 30 -1.20 -0.49 1.98
N VAL A 31 -0.31 0.21 1.28
CA VAL A 31 -0.28 1.68 1.28
C VAL A 31 -1.60 2.07 0.67
N ASP A 32 -2.44 2.74 1.45
CA ASP A 32 -3.76 3.17 1.02
C ASP A 32 -3.60 3.86 -0.35
N PRO A 33 -4.45 3.56 -1.35
CA PRO A 33 -4.27 4.06 -2.71
C PRO A 33 -4.21 5.59 -2.75
N VAL A 34 -4.84 6.25 -1.77
CA VAL A 34 -4.78 7.69 -1.55
C VAL A 34 -3.43 8.17 -1.02
N GLU A 35 -2.80 7.45 -0.10
CA GLU A 35 -1.46 7.80 0.38
C GLU A 35 -0.45 7.71 -0.76
N ARG A 36 -0.55 6.66 -1.60
CA ARG A 36 0.25 6.55 -2.83
C ARG A 36 -0.01 7.71 -3.80
N LEU A 37 -1.27 8.09 -4.02
CA LEU A 37 -1.63 9.21 -4.88
C LEU A 37 -1.03 10.52 -4.38
N VAL A 38 -1.09 10.77 -3.08
CA VAL A 38 -0.51 11.96 -2.44
C VAL A 38 1.02 11.94 -2.50
N GLU A 39 1.65 10.78 -2.33
CA GLU A 39 3.11 10.65 -2.48
C GLU A 39 3.57 10.91 -3.93
N GLN A 40 2.78 10.50 -4.93
CA GLN A 40 3.13 10.65 -6.35
C GLN A 40 2.86 12.05 -6.91
N LEU A 41 1.71 12.64 -6.57
CA LEU A 41 1.22 13.88 -7.19
C LEU A 41 1.22 15.08 -6.23
N GLY A 42 1.53 14.86 -4.96
CA GLY A 42 1.28 15.83 -3.90
C GLY A 42 -0.21 15.91 -3.54
N TRP A 43 -0.50 16.66 -2.48
CA TRP A 43 -1.87 16.83 -1.99
C TRP A 43 -2.80 17.48 -3.01
N GLU A 44 -2.33 18.52 -3.69
CA GLU A 44 -3.12 19.26 -4.68
C GLU A 44 -3.41 18.39 -5.92
N GLY A 45 -2.41 17.70 -6.46
CA GLY A 45 -2.60 16.83 -7.61
C GLY A 45 -3.46 15.60 -7.31
N ALA A 46 -3.35 15.03 -6.10
CA ALA A 46 -4.23 13.95 -5.67
C ALA A 46 -5.70 14.41 -5.57
N LEU A 47 -5.94 15.62 -5.05
CA LEU A 47 -7.29 16.19 -4.95
C LEU A 47 -7.88 16.43 -6.33
N GLU A 48 -7.11 17.03 -7.24
CA GLU A 48 -7.55 17.30 -8.61
C GLU A 48 -7.89 15.99 -9.33
N ARG A 49 -7.08 14.94 -9.17
CA ARG A 49 -7.34 13.64 -9.81
C ARG A 49 -8.62 12.98 -9.30
N VAL A 50 -8.86 13.01 -7.99
CA VAL A 50 -10.08 12.47 -7.38
C VAL A 50 -11.29 13.30 -7.81
N GLN A 51 -11.15 14.63 -7.86
CA GLN A 51 -12.19 15.53 -8.34
C GLN A 51 -12.52 15.26 -9.81
N GLU A 52 -11.53 15.13 -10.70
CA GLU A 52 -11.76 14.77 -12.10
C GLU A 52 -12.50 13.45 -12.26
N ASN A 53 -12.17 12.45 -11.43
CA ASN A 53 -12.85 11.16 -11.45
C ASN A 53 -14.32 11.29 -11.03
N LEU A 54 -14.61 12.11 -10.03
CA LEU A 54 -15.98 12.41 -9.59
C LEU A 54 -16.74 13.29 -10.59
N ASP A 55 -16.10 14.23 -11.26
CA ASP A 55 -16.71 15.06 -12.32
C ASP A 55 -17.09 14.20 -13.54
N LYS A 56 -16.22 13.25 -13.93
CA LYS A 56 -16.48 12.31 -15.02
C LYS A 56 -17.51 11.26 -14.63
N ASN A 57 -17.47 10.76 -13.40
CA ASN A 57 -18.39 9.78 -12.88
C ASN A 57 -18.75 10.08 -11.40
N PRO A 58 -19.84 10.83 -11.15
CA PRO A 58 -20.20 11.24 -9.79
C PRO A 58 -20.66 10.08 -8.89
N ASN A 59 -20.98 8.92 -9.49
CA ASN A 59 -21.37 7.72 -8.76
C ASN A 59 -20.23 6.70 -8.64
N ASP A 60 -19.01 7.07 -9.00
CA ASP A 60 -17.86 6.18 -8.87
C ASP A 60 -17.56 5.88 -7.39
N GLU A 61 -17.81 4.63 -6.98
CA GLU A 61 -17.63 4.21 -5.58
C GLU A 61 -16.16 4.31 -5.15
N GLU A 62 -15.23 4.08 -6.07
CA GLU A 62 -13.80 4.14 -5.79
C GLU A 62 -13.34 5.59 -5.61
N ALA A 63 -13.74 6.51 -6.49
CA ALA A 63 -13.43 7.93 -6.34
C ALA A 63 -14.06 8.52 -5.07
N ARG A 64 -15.28 8.11 -4.71
CA ARG A 64 -15.93 8.51 -3.44
C ARG A 64 -15.17 7.96 -2.23
N ARG A 65 -14.70 6.71 -2.29
CA ARG A 65 -13.86 6.13 -1.25
C ARG A 65 -12.54 6.90 -1.12
N GLN A 66 -11.88 7.22 -2.23
CA GLN A 66 -10.65 8.00 -2.24
C GLN A 66 -10.84 9.40 -1.64
N ALA A 67 -11.92 10.09 -2.01
CA ALA A 67 -12.26 11.40 -1.44
C ALA A 67 -12.45 11.33 0.08
N ASN A 68 -13.19 10.32 0.57
CA ASN A 68 -13.40 10.13 2.02
C ASN A 68 -12.09 9.86 2.77
N LEU A 69 -11.21 9.04 2.19
CA LEU A 69 -9.89 8.75 2.77
C LEU A 69 -9.01 10.00 2.82
N MET A 70 -9.02 10.84 1.77
CA MET A 70 -8.31 12.11 1.76
C MET A 70 -8.77 13.05 2.87
N VAL A 71 -10.09 13.21 3.04
CA VAL A 71 -10.67 14.03 4.11
C VAL A 71 -10.25 13.50 5.49
N ASN A 72 -10.28 12.19 5.70
CA ASN A 72 -9.86 11.59 6.97
C ASN A 72 -8.37 11.82 7.26
N LEU A 73 -7.50 11.69 6.27
CA LEU A 73 -6.07 11.96 6.43
C LEU A 73 -5.80 13.44 6.75
N MET A 74 -6.49 14.36 6.06
CA MET A 74 -6.40 15.79 6.36
C MET A 74 -6.87 16.12 7.78
N ASN A 75 -8.00 15.53 8.21
CA ASN A 75 -8.50 15.69 9.57
C ASN A 75 -7.51 15.20 10.61
N LYS A 76 -6.89 14.03 10.42
CA LYS A 76 -5.84 13.53 11.32
C LYS A 76 -4.65 14.49 11.40
N LYS A 77 -4.19 15.02 10.26
CA LYS A 77 -3.10 16.02 10.24
C LYS A 77 -3.48 17.31 10.96
N MET A 78 -4.69 17.83 10.72
CA MET A 78 -5.20 19.02 11.41
C MET A 78 -5.35 18.80 12.91
N GLN A 79 -5.81 17.62 13.35
CA GLN A 79 -5.87 17.27 14.76
C GLN A 79 -4.48 17.29 15.40
N GLY A 80 -3.47 16.70 14.75
CA GLY A 80 -2.09 16.73 15.25
C GLY A 80 -1.52 18.16 15.33
N LEU A 81 -1.87 19.04 14.39
CA LEU A 81 -1.49 20.46 14.45
C LEU A 81 -2.23 21.19 15.59
N ARG A 82 -3.52 20.92 15.77
CA ARG A 82 -4.33 21.52 16.83
C ARG A 82 -3.84 21.11 18.22
N ASP A 83 -3.47 19.85 18.39
CA ASP A 83 -2.91 19.32 19.63
C ASP A 83 -1.60 20.06 19.99
N LYS A 84 -0.72 20.24 19.00
CA LYS A 84 0.52 21.02 19.15
C LYS A 84 0.32 22.51 19.42
N LEU A 85 -0.79 23.09 18.96
CA LEU A 85 -1.15 24.49 19.24
C LEU A 85 -1.84 24.68 20.60
N SER A 86 -2.31 23.59 21.20
CA SER A 86 -3.01 23.61 22.49
C SER A 86 -2.09 23.31 23.69
N HIS A 87 -0.81 22.99 23.43
CA HIS A 87 0.29 22.90 24.40
C HIS A 87 1.24 24.09 24.22
#